data_AF-D9QPR3-F1
#
_entry.id   AF-D9QPR3-F1
#
_cell.length_a   1.000
_cell.length_b   1.000
_cell.length_c   1.000
_cell.angle_alpha   90.00
_cell.angle_beta   90.00
_cell.angle_gamma   90.00
#
_symmetry.space_group_name_H-M   'P 1'
#
loop_
_entity.id
_entity.type
_entity.pdbx_description
1 polymer ?
#
loop_
_entity_poly.entity_id
_entity_poly.type
_entity_poly.pdbx_seq_one_letter_code
_entity_poly.pdbx_strand_id
1 'polypeptide(L)'
;MELQVKDTPSGIRTREKVRTKLTRITQRARKDKEAKFCALGHLMYKSTLREAFRRLSRTAALGIDGETKESYEENLAENIDNLYKSLKNNSL
;
A
#
# COMPACT_ATOMS: atom_id res chain seq x y z
N MET A 1 -3.24 13.78 17.84
CA MET A 1 -1.89 13.41 17.36
C MET A 1 -1.84 13.63 15.86
N GLU A 2 -1.26 14.75 15.42
CA GLU A 2 -1.03 15.01 14.01
C GLU A 2 0.12 14.12 13.51
N LEU A 3 -0.21 13.09 12.74
CA LEU A 3 0.79 12.33 12.00
C LEU A 3 1.37 13.27 10.95
N GLN A 4 2.62 13.70 11.12
CA GLN A 4 3.34 14.41 10.07
C GLN A 4 3.53 13.48 8.87
N VAL A 5 2.61 13.61 7.92
CA VAL A 5 2.58 12.80 6.72
C VAL A 5 3.64 13.39 5.76
N LYS A 6 4.78 12.72 5.64
CA LYS A 6 5.97 13.13 4.85
C LYS A 6 5.70 13.06 3.34
N ASP A 7 5.77 14.19 2.62
CA ASP A 7 5.47 14.27 1.19
C ASP A 7 6.33 13.30 0.33
N THR A 8 5.68 12.43 -0.45
CA THR A 8 6.29 11.48 -1.41
C THR A 8 6.23 12.07 -2.83
N PRO A 9 7.27 11.92 -3.68
CA PRO A 9 7.38 12.70 -4.92
C PRO A 9 6.32 12.40 -5.97
N SER A 10 6.00 13.43 -6.75
CA SER A 10 4.97 13.48 -7.80
C SER A 10 5.29 12.53 -8.96
N GLY A 11 4.29 11.78 -9.44
CA GLY A 11 4.41 10.99 -10.66
C GLY A 11 4.53 11.88 -11.91
N ILE A 12 5.34 11.46 -12.88
CA ILE A 12 5.90 12.27 -13.98
C ILE A 12 4.86 12.80 -15.00
N ARG A 13 3.61 12.32 -15.02
CA ARG A 13 2.61 12.72 -16.05
C ARG A 13 1.47 13.62 -15.55
N THR A 14 1.42 13.91 -14.26
CA THR A 14 0.42 14.81 -13.65
C THR A 14 1.06 15.32 -12.38
N ARG A 15 1.11 16.64 -12.13
CA ARG A 15 1.64 17.24 -10.88
C ARG A 15 0.78 16.92 -9.64
N GLU A 16 0.16 15.75 -9.60
CA GLU A 16 -0.75 15.31 -8.57
C GLU A 16 0.00 14.39 -7.58
N LYS A 17 0.01 14.81 -6.32
CA LYS A 17 0.62 14.05 -5.21
C LYS A 17 -0.10 12.70 -5.03
N VAL A 18 0.67 11.68 -4.63
CA VAL A 18 0.19 10.32 -4.35
C VAL A 18 -1.00 10.31 -3.39
N ARG A 19 -0.94 11.14 -2.34
CA ARG A 19 -2.03 11.26 -1.36
C ARG A 19 -3.34 11.70 -1.99
N THR A 20 -3.28 12.72 -2.86
CA THR A 20 -4.44 13.24 -3.57
C THR A 20 -5.09 12.17 -4.43
N LYS A 21 -4.28 11.33 -5.10
CA LYS A 21 -4.77 10.20 -5.89
C LYS A 21 -5.46 9.14 -5.02
N LEU A 22 -4.86 8.75 -3.89
CA LEU A 22 -5.46 7.79 -2.96
C LEU A 22 -6.77 8.32 -2.37
N THR A 23 -6.85 9.60 -2.01
CA THR A 23 -8.10 10.21 -1.52
C THR A 23 -9.22 10.11 -2.55
N ARG A 24 -8.93 10.35 -3.84
CA ARG A 24 -9.91 10.21 -4.92
C ARG A 24 -10.38 8.76 -5.09
N ILE A 25 -9.46 7.79 -5.00
CA ILE A 25 -9.79 6.36 -5.02
C ILE A 25 -10.72 6.02 -3.86
N THR A 26 -10.40 6.46 -2.64
CA THR A 26 -11.26 6.25 -1.47
C THR A 26 -12.65 6.85 -1.67
N GLN A 27 -12.74 8.08 -2.18
CA GLN A 27 -14.03 8.72 -2.48
C GLN A 27 -14.83 7.94 -3.53
N ARG A 28 -14.18 7.46 -4.60
CA ARG A 28 -14.84 6.66 -5.63
C ARG A 28 -15.33 5.33 -5.07
N ALA A 29 -14.49 4.60 -4.34
CA ALA A 29 -14.84 3.32 -3.73
C ALA A 29 -16.01 3.43 -2.74
N ARG A 30 -16.15 4.57 -2.05
CA ARG A 30 -17.30 4.85 -1.18
C ARG A 30 -18.59 5.09 -1.94
N LYS A 31 -18.51 5.76 -3.10
CA LYS A 31 -19.68 6.13 -3.92
C LYS A 31 -20.15 4.98 -4.81
N ASP A 32 -19.21 4.16 -5.27
CA ASP A 32 -19.44 3.10 -6.24
C ASP A 32 -18.73 1.83 -5.75
N LYS A 33 -19.51 0.92 -5.14
CA LYS A 33 -19.01 -0.34 -4.59
C LYS A 33 -18.56 -1.33 -5.68
N GLU A 34 -19.05 -1.16 -6.91
CA GLU A 34 -18.70 -2.00 -8.06
C GLU A 34 -17.48 -1.47 -8.83
N ALA A 35 -16.88 -0.36 -8.37
CA ALA A 35 -15.73 0.25 -9.01
C ALA A 35 -14.51 -0.70 -9.00
N LYS A 36 -14.01 -1.02 -10.20
CA LYS A 36 -12.76 -1.78 -10.39
C LYS A 36 -11.57 -0.83 -10.55
N PHE A 37 -10.53 -1.04 -9.75
CA PHE A 37 -9.30 -0.26 -9.81
C PHE A 37 -8.17 -1.11 -10.39
N CYS A 38 -7.78 -0.84 -11.64
CA CYS A 38 -6.83 -1.68 -12.35
C CYS A 38 -5.35 -1.28 -12.17
N ALA A 39 -5.05 -0.13 -11.57
CA ALA A 39 -3.69 0.45 -11.57
C ALA A 39 -3.19 0.91 -10.19
N LEU A 40 -3.59 0.22 -9.12
CA LEU A 40 -3.20 0.61 -7.74
C LEU A 40 -1.70 0.42 -7.47
N GLY A 41 -1.05 -0.54 -8.13
CA GLY A 41 0.36 -0.86 -7.88
C GLY A 41 1.33 0.29 -8.15
N HIS A 42 1.02 1.22 -9.07
CA HIS A 42 1.83 2.42 -9.29
C HIS A 42 1.76 3.43 -8.13
N LEU A 43 0.69 3.40 -7.34
CA LEU A 43 0.49 4.29 -6.18
C LEU A 43 1.12 3.72 -4.90
N MET A 44 1.56 2.46 -4.93
CA MET A 44 2.21 1.80 -3.82
C MET A 44 3.72 2.09 -3.82
N TYR A 45 4.23 2.46 -2.64
CA TYR A 45 5.65 2.66 -2.35
C TYR A 45 6.03 1.83 -1.13
N LYS A 46 7.31 1.48 -0.99
CA LYS A 46 7.81 0.74 0.18
C LYS A 46 7.45 1.39 1.51
N SER A 47 7.42 2.72 1.58
CA SER A 47 6.99 3.46 2.77
C SER A 47 5.51 3.23 3.10
N THR A 48 4.64 3.26 2.09
CA THR A 48 3.20 2.98 2.23
C THR A 48 2.96 1.54 2.68
N LEU A 49 3.71 0.58 2.13
CA LEU A 49 3.62 -0.84 2.52
C LEU A 49 4.05 -1.05 3.98
N ARG A 50 5.13 -0.40 4.43
CA ARG A 50 5.56 -0.43 5.84
C ARG A 50 4.52 0.17 6.77
N GLU A 51 3.92 1.29 6.39
CA GLU A 51 2.87 1.91 7.19
C GLU A 51 1.62 1.01 7.28
N ALA A 52 1.24 0.38 6.17
CA ALA A 52 0.14 -0.59 6.15
C ALA A 52 0.44 -1.77 7.08
N PHE A 53 1.65 -2.34 7.03
CA PHE A 53 2.07 -3.43 7.91
C PHE A 53 1.94 -3.05 9.39
N ARG A 54 2.41 -1.85 9.77
CA ARG A 54 2.29 -1.36 11.15
C ARG A 54 0.84 -1.21 11.62
N ARG A 55 -0.08 -0.88 10.71
CA ARG A 55 -1.51 -0.73 10.99
C ARG A 55 -2.26 -2.06 11.07
N LEU A 56 -1.68 -3.18 10.60
CA LEU A 56 -2.32 -4.49 10.73
C LEU A 56 -2.54 -4.82 12.21
N SER A 57 -3.72 -5.37 12.53
CA SER A 57 -3.97 -5.89 13.87
C SER A 57 -2.98 -7.01 14.19
N ARG A 58 -2.58 -7.13 15.47
CA ARG A 58 -1.82 -8.30 15.95
C ARG A 58 -2.65 -9.58 15.84
N THR A 59 -3.97 -9.46 15.86
CA THR A 59 -4.92 -10.57 15.70
C THR A 59 -5.41 -10.71 14.26
N ALA A 60 -4.68 -10.16 13.29
CA ALA A 60 -5.01 -10.38 11.89
C ALA A 60 -5.01 -11.89 11.60
N ALA A 61 -6.00 -12.37 10.86
CA ALA A 61 -6.07 -13.78 10.49
C ALA A 61 -4.80 -14.18 9.74
N LEU A 62 -4.29 -15.37 10.03
CA LEU A 62 -3.19 -15.97 9.30
C LEU A 62 -3.59 -16.10 7.83
N GLY A 63 -2.68 -15.75 6.93
CA GLY A 63 -2.90 -15.94 5.50
C GLY A 63 -3.07 -17.42 5.13
N ILE A 64 -3.37 -17.70 3.87
CA ILE A 64 -3.45 -19.08 3.34
C ILE A 64 -2.15 -19.85 3.63
N ASP A 65 -1.03 -19.15 3.61
CA ASP A 65 0.32 -19.71 3.82
C ASP A 65 0.68 -19.87 5.32
N GLY A 66 -0.25 -19.54 6.24
CA GLY A 66 -0.06 -19.70 7.69
C GLY A 66 0.92 -18.71 8.33
N GLU A 67 1.43 -17.73 7.57
CA GLU A 67 2.41 -16.76 8.06
C GLU A 67 1.78 -15.80 9.09
N THR A 68 2.43 -15.67 10.25
CA THR A 68 2.02 -14.76 11.33
C THR A 68 2.58 -13.36 11.10
N LYS A 69 1.96 -12.35 11.71
CA LYS A 69 2.50 -10.98 11.66
C LYS A 69 3.90 -10.92 12.25
N GLU A 70 4.13 -11.64 13.35
CA GLU A 70 5.40 -11.72 14.05
C GLU A 70 6.50 -12.35 13.16
N SER A 71 6.21 -13.50 12.53
CA SER A 71 7.15 -14.17 11.61
C SER A 71 7.47 -13.29 10.40
N TYR A 72 6.46 -12.59 9.86
CA TYR A 72 6.67 -11.67 8.75
C TYR A 72 7.55 -10.47 9.13
N GLU A 73 7.48 -10.05 10.41
CA GLU A 73 8.24 -8.91 10.93
C GLU A 73 9.75 -9.18 11.02
N GLU A 74 10.16 -10.44 11.23
CA GLU A 74 11.57 -10.85 11.35
C GLU A 74 12.40 -10.41 10.15
N ASN A 75 11.84 -10.54 8.94
CA ASN A 75 12.48 -10.16 7.68
C ASN A 75 11.75 -8.99 6.98
N LEU A 76 11.11 -8.10 7.74
CA LEU A 76 10.22 -7.06 7.22
C LEU A 76 10.83 -6.22 6.10
N ALA A 77 12.12 -5.87 6.18
CA ALA A 77 12.76 -5.05 5.16
C ALA A 77 12.86 -5.74 3.79
N GLU A 78 13.25 -7.01 3.80
CA GLU A 78 13.36 -7.87 2.61
C GLU A 78 11.98 -8.22 2.05
N ASN A 79 11.06 -8.62 2.93
CA ASN A 79 9.68 -8.92 2.58
C ASN A 79 9.00 -7.75 1.85
N ILE A 80 9.18 -6.52 2.34
CA ILE A 80 8.67 -5.31 1.69
C ILE A 80 9.37 -5.03 0.36
N ASP A 81 10.66 -5.32 0.22
CA ASP A 81 11.39 -5.15 -1.03
C ASP A 81 10.90 -6.12 -2.12
N ASN A 82 10.77 -7.40 -1.75
CA ASN A 82 10.26 -8.46 -2.62
C ASN A 82 8.81 -8.19 -3.03
N LEU A 83 7.95 -7.80 -2.08
CA LEU A 83 6.58 -7.41 -2.36
C LEU A 83 6.51 -6.20 -3.30
N TYR A 84 7.34 -5.18 -3.07
CA TYR A 84 7.38 -4.00 -3.93
C TYR A 84 7.81 -4.35 -5.36
N LYS A 85 8.84 -5.18 -5.52
CA LYS A 85 9.29 -5.67 -6.85
C LYS A 85 8.18 -6.44 -7.55
N SER A 86 7.55 -7.40 -6.87
CA SER A 86 6.43 -8.19 -7.42
C SER A 86 5.28 -7.29 -7.89
N LEU A 87 4.87 -6.31 -7.07
CA LEU A 87 3.82 -5.36 -7.43
C LEU A 87 4.17 -4.52 -8.66
N LYS A 88 5.43 -4.09 -8.81
CA LYS A 88 5.86 -3.32 -9.98
C LYS A 88 5.96 -4.17 -11.24
N ASN A 89 6.34 -5.44 -11.11
CA ASN A 89 6.42 -6.36 -12.25
C ASN A 89 5.04 -6.77 -12.77
N ASN A 90 4.01 -6.82 -11.90
CA ASN A 90 2.65 -7.19 -12.27
C ASN A 90 1.73 -5.99 -12.58
N SER A 91 2.22 -4.76 -12.44
CA SER A 91 1.50 -3.55 -12.84
C SER A 91 1.83 -3.20 -14.29
N LEU A 92 1.30 -3.97 -15.23
CA LEU A 92 1.31 -3.70 -16.68
C LEU A 92 0.03 -2.96 -17.09
#